data_AF-A0A7Y2MSS5-F1
#
_entry.id   AF-A0A7Y2MSS5-F1
#
_cell.length_a   1.000
_cell.length_b   1.000
_cell.length_c   1.000
_cell.angle_alpha   90.00
_cell.angle_beta   90.00
_cell.angle_gamma   90.00
#
_symmetry.space_group_name_H-M   'P 1'
#
loop_
_entity.id
_entity.type
_entity.pdbx_description
1 polymer ?
#
loop_
_entity_poly.entity_id
_entity_poly.type
_entity_poly.pdbx_seq_one_letter_code
_entity_poly.pdbx_strand_id
1 'polypeptide(L)'
;PKYGGGDYNYGVVEWKIPSDATVAIIGDIGTGTDVAAAVLLSALSFNPDVILHVGDVYYSGTRQEFKNYFVGLIQAVYKDQGVKVPMYTLPGNHEYFTGAIPYFECLDSNDLIFEDSQKQQASFFKLETEDGGWQFLGMDTSYHGHYMGGPQSKLDQALKDLHLNPDNAFNPVVPPDMVYVRPDEVDWHHYHLNQHKGRTILFGHHQLYSANQKVGIPQKMKDGKPDPLDYNRPGVNTRLWQAFGAYFHKVAAWYWGHEHNLCIYEDNFRPEGWPEASDAPDGQFKTLVKGRCVGHSAIPVAEAEEPYKINNPIPFVRDDLKLDLYNGWYNRGFEILKLNGSGNPSEVAYYQVKGADPTPIKIYQETIQ
;
A
#
# COMPACT_ATOMS: atom_id res chain seq x y z
N PRO A 1 -18.19 -6.77 -8.41
CA PRO A 1 -16.96 -7.57 -8.68
C PRO A 1 -17.25 -8.99 -9.19
N LYS A 2 -16.53 -9.47 -10.22
CA LYS A 2 -16.76 -10.78 -10.86
C LYS A 2 -16.48 -11.93 -9.89
N TYR A 3 -15.41 -11.83 -9.11
CA TYR A 3 -14.96 -12.87 -8.18
C TYR A 3 -15.79 -12.95 -6.88
N GLY A 4 -16.56 -11.91 -6.57
CA GLY A 4 -17.58 -11.93 -5.52
C GLY A 4 -18.96 -12.40 -6.01
N GLY A 5 -19.05 -13.05 -7.17
CA GLY A 5 -20.33 -13.47 -7.75
C GLY A 5 -21.27 -12.31 -8.11
N GLY A 6 -20.73 -11.10 -8.30
CA GLY A 6 -21.49 -9.87 -8.50
C GLY A 6 -21.90 -9.15 -7.22
N ASP A 7 -21.61 -9.70 -6.04
CA ASP A 7 -21.90 -9.06 -4.75
C ASP A 7 -20.89 -7.94 -4.44
N TYR A 8 -21.37 -6.71 -4.28
CA TYR A 8 -20.52 -5.56 -3.90
C TYR A 8 -20.21 -5.53 -2.40
N ASN A 9 -20.85 -6.37 -1.58
CA ASN A 9 -20.46 -6.57 -0.20
C ASN A 9 -19.28 -7.55 -0.06
N TYR A 10 -18.95 -8.33 -1.09
CA TYR A 10 -17.75 -9.15 -1.09
C TYR A 10 -16.50 -8.26 -0.97
N GLY A 11 -15.70 -8.48 0.07
CA GLY A 11 -14.56 -7.63 0.42
C GLY A 11 -14.89 -6.45 1.35
N VAL A 12 -16.16 -6.25 1.73
CA VAL A 12 -16.53 -5.34 2.82
C VAL A 12 -16.38 -6.10 4.14
N VAL A 13 -15.55 -5.59 5.04
CA VAL A 13 -15.42 -6.14 6.38
C VAL A 13 -16.63 -5.69 7.21
N GLU A 14 -17.23 -6.63 7.94
CA GLU A 14 -18.44 -6.37 8.72
C GLU A 14 -18.15 -5.52 9.97
N TRP A 15 -17.03 -5.81 10.64
CA TRP A 15 -16.55 -5.05 11.78
C TRP A 15 -16.27 -3.59 11.41
N LYS A 16 -16.70 -2.68 12.28
CA LYS A 16 -16.48 -1.23 12.15
C LYS A 16 -15.35 -0.80 13.06
N ILE A 17 -14.49 0.07 12.52
CA ILE A 17 -13.40 0.69 13.29
C ILE A 17 -14.00 1.74 14.24
N PRO A 18 -13.52 1.88 15.49
CA PRO A 18 -13.93 2.99 16.36
C PRO A 18 -13.80 4.35 15.67
N SER A 19 -14.73 5.26 15.95
CA SER A 19 -14.76 6.57 15.28
C SER A 19 -13.55 7.46 15.61
N ASP A 20 -12.91 7.22 16.75
CA ASP A 20 -11.70 7.87 17.26
C ASP A 20 -10.48 6.92 17.28
N ALA A 21 -10.49 5.90 16.41
CA ALA A 21 -9.47 4.86 16.42
C ALA A 21 -8.04 5.39 16.19
N THR A 22 -7.10 4.70 16.83
CA THR A 22 -5.68 4.73 16.50
C THR A 22 -5.39 3.61 15.50
N VAL A 23 -5.03 3.98 14.28
CA VAL A 23 -4.68 3.08 13.17
C VAL A 23 -3.17 3.07 13.01
N ALA A 24 -2.54 1.91 13.13
CA ALA A 24 -1.13 1.72 12.78
C ALA A 24 -1.02 1.29 11.31
N ILE A 25 -0.10 1.90 10.57
CA ILE A 25 0.21 1.53 9.18
C ILE A 25 1.63 0.99 9.15
N ILE A 26 1.81 -0.15 8.49
CA ILE A 26 3.10 -0.83 8.31
C ILE A 26 3.21 -1.30 6.86
N GLY A 27 4.42 -1.33 6.31
CA GLY A 27 4.67 -1.77 4.94
C GLY A 27 5.96 -2.56 4.84
N ASP A 28 5.95 -3.65 4.07
CA ASP A 28 7.16 -4.41 3.77
C ASP A 28 7.79 -5.01 5.05
N ILE A 29 6.94 -5.42 6.01
CA ILE A 29 7.38 -5.86 7.34
C ILE A 29 7.81 -7.34 7.35
N GLY A 30 7.33 -8.14 6.40
CA GLY A 30 7.36 -9.61 6.44
C GLY A 30 8.74 -10.23 6.15
N THR A 31 9.77 -9.78 6.86
CA THR A 31 11.17 -10.24 6.74
C THR A 31 11.59 -11.22 7.84
N GLY A 32 10.82 -11.30 8.93
CA GLY A 32 11.12 -12.18 10.07
C GLY A 32 12.32 -11.74 10.92
N THR A 33 12.77 -10.50 10.76
CA THR A 33 13.95 -9.95 11.45
C THR A 33 13.61 -9.39 12.83
N ASP A 34 14.63 -9.19 13.65
CA ASP A 34 14.53 -8.46 14.93
C ASP A 34 14.12 -7.00 14.73
N VAL A 35 14.54 -6.36 13.63
CA VAL A 35 14.10 -5.01 13.24
C VAL A 35 12.60 -5.00 12.93
N ALA A 36 12.08 -5.98 12.20
CA ALA A 36 10.64 -6.10 11.95
C ALA A 36 9.86 -6.25 13.27
N ALA A 37 10.35 -7.07 14.20
CA ALA A 37 9.77 -7.19 15.52
C ALA A 37 9.84 -5.87 16.32
N ALA A 38 10.95 -5.15 16.25
CA ALA A 38 11.12 -3.85 16.90
C ALA A 38 10.14 -2.80 16.36
N VAL A 39 9.94 -2.73 15.04
CA VAL A 39 8.93 -1.87 14.42
C VAL A 39 7.52 -2.22 14.90
N LEU A 40 7.16 -3.50 14.89
CA LEU A 40 5.84 -3.93 15.36
C LEU A 40 5.63 -3.62 16.85
N LEU A 41 6.62 -3.89 17.70
CA LEU A 41 6.59 -3.53 19.13
C LEU A 41 6.43 -2.02 19.31
N SER A 42 7.15 -1.22 18.52
CA SER A 42 7.08 0.24 18.55
C SER A 42 5.69 0.74 18.16
N ALA A 43 5.10 0.21 17.09
CA ALA A 43 3.73 0.52 16.67
C ALA A 43 2.70 0.14 17.73
N LEU A 44 2.84 -1.04 18.34
CA LEU A 44 1.95 -1.51 19.40
C LEU A 44 2.01 -0.65 20.67
N SER A 45 3.13 0.06 20.92
CA SER A 45 3.25 0.96 22.07
C SER A 45 2.25 2.14 22.04
N PHE A 46 1.65 2.41 20.87
CA PHE A 46 0.60 3.41 20.70
C PHE A 46 -0.82 2.88 20.92
N ASN A 47 -0.97 1.60 21.30
CA ASN A 47 -2.24 0.91 21.49
C ASN A 47 -3.19 1.04 20.29
N PRO A 48 -2.78 0.61 19.08
CA PRO A 48 -3.63 0.69 17.90
C PRO A 48 -4.87 -0.19 18.04
N ASP A 49 -6.01 0.31 17.55
CA ASP A 49 -7.27 -0.44 17.43
C ASP A 49 -7.25 -1.38 16.21
N VAL A 50 -6.46 -1.03 15.20
CA VAL A 50 -6.30 -1.80 13.96
C VAL A 50 -4.92 -1.54 13.33
N ILE A 51 -4.35 -2.56 12.70
CA ILE A 51 -3.14 -2.43 11.89
C ILE A 51 -3.49 -2.64 10.40
N LEU A 52 -2.99 -1.75 9.54
CA LEU A 52 -3.10 -1.86 8.09
C LEU A 52 -1.72 -2.13 7.50
N HIS A 53 -1.59 -3.27 6.83
CA HIS A 53 -0.35 -3.71 6.17
C HIS A 53 -0.42 -3.50 4.66
N VAL A 54 0.52 -2.76 4.08
CA VAL A 54 0.55 -2.43 2.64
C VAL A 54 1.35 -3.43 1.78
N GLY A 55 1.55 -4.66 2.26
CA GLY A 55 2.08 -5.78 1.48
C GLY A 55 3.57 -6.04 1.64
N ASP A 56 4.04 -7.07 0.93
CA ASP A 56 5.38 -7.66 0.92
C ASP A 56 5.79 -8.46 2.17
N VAL A 57 5.42 -9.74 2.12
CA VAL A 57 6.06 -10.84 2.83
C VAL A 57 7.24 -11.36 1.99
N TYR A 58 8.43 -10.90 2.36
CA TYR A 58 9.68 -11.05 1.63
C TYR A 58 10.29 -12.46 1.82
N TYR A 59 10.91 -13.08 0.81
CA TYR A 59 11.23 -12.60 -0.55
C TYR A 59 10.33 -13.17 -1.66
N SER A 60 9.47 -14.14 -1.42
CA SER A 60 8.63 -14.66 -2.51
C SER A 60 7.23 -15.05 -2.02
N GLY A 61 6.83 -14.55 -0.85
CA GLY A 61 5.54 -14.84 -0.24
C GLY A 61 5.27 -16.33 -0.09
N THR A 62 6.30 -17.15 0.13
CA THR A 62 6.15 -18.59 0.29
C THR A 62 5.42 -18.94 1.59
N ARG A 63 4.89 -20.18 1.68
CA ARG A 63 4.26 -20.68 2.92
C ARG A 63 5.18 -20.58 4.14
N GLN A 64 6.48 -20.83 3.94
CA GLN A 64 7.47 -20.74 5.02
C GLN A 64 7.65 -19.29 5.49
N GLU A 65 7.70 -18.34 4.55
CA GLU A 65 7.83 -16.91 4.84
C GLU A 65 6.57 -16.39 5.54
N PHE A 66 5.37 -16.72 5.06
CA PHE A 66 4.14 -16.39 5.77
C PHE A 66 4.10 -16.97 7.18
N LYS A 67 4.41 -18.25 7.32
CA LYS A 67 4.38 -18.94 8.62
C LYS A 67 5.37 -18.36 9.62
N ASN A 68 6.59 -18.03 9.20
CA ASN A 68 7.65 -17.66 10.13
C ASN A 68 7.91 -16.16 10.20
N TYR A 69 7.89 -15.48 9.06
CA TYR A 69 8.34 -14.09 8.94
C TYR A 69 7.21 -13.09 9.14
N PHE A 70 5.98 -13.49 8.78
CA PHE A 70 4.80 -12.66 8.92
C PHE A 70 3.92 -13.12 10.10
N VAL A 71 3.11 -14.16 9.91
CA VAL A 71 2.17 -14.66 10.93
C VAL A 71 2.88 -15.08 12.21
N GLY A 72 3.96 -15.86 12.10
CA GLY A 72 4.70 -16.33 13.26
C GLY A 72 5.33 -15.20 14.08
N LEU A 73 5.89 -14.18 13.41
CA LEU A 73 6.44 -13.00 14.07
C LEU A 73 5.34 -12.20 14.77
N ILE A 74 4.23 -11.93 14.07
CA ILE A 74 3.08 -11.19 14.62
C ILE A 74 2.54 -11.90 15.85
N GLN A 75 2.27 -13.21 15.75
CA GLN A 75 1.75 -13.99 16.87
C GLN A 75 2.72 -14.05 18.05
N ALA A 76 4.02 -14.16 17.80
CA ALA A 76 5.03 -14.12 18.87
C ALA A 76 5.01 -12.78 19.60
N VAL A 77 5.02 -11.67 18.87
CA VAL A 77 4.96 -10.32 19.43
C VAL A 77 3.63 -10.09 20.17
N TYR A 78 2.49 -10.45 19.58
CA TYR A 78 1.18 -10.29 20.21
C TYR A 78 1.06 -11.06 21.51
N LYS A 79 1.56 -12.31 21.52
CA LYS A 79 1.57 -13.15 22.72
C LYS A 79 2.45 -12.56 23.82
N ASP A 80 3.63 -12.06 23.46
CA ASP A 80 4.56 -11.43 24.41
C ASP A 80 3.96 -10.14 25.02
N GLN A 81 3.33 -9.31 24.18
CA GLN A 81 2.71 -8.06 24.61
C GLN A 81 1.31 -8.22 25.21
N GLY A 82 0.70 -9.40 25.09
CA GLY A 82 -0.66 -9.67 25.58
C GLY A 82 -1.75 -8.88 24.85
N VAL A 83 -1.53 -8.54 23.58
CA VAL A 83 -2.44 -7.68 22.78
C VAL A 83 -3.27 -8.49 21.78
N LYS A 84 -4.38 -7.90 21.35
CA LYS A 84 -5.25 -8.42 20.30
C LYS A 84 -5.67 -7.27 19.39
N VAL A 85 -4.91 -7.06 18.32
CA VAL A 85 -5.16 -5.98 17.35
C VAL A 85 -5.41 -6.59 15.98
N PRO A 86 -6.63 -6.48 15.40
CA PRO A 86 -6.91 -7.02 14.08
C PRO A 86 -5.98 -6.38 13.04
N MET A 87 -5.50 -7.19 12.11
CA MET A 87 -4.63 -6.75 11.02
C MET A 87 -5.26 -7.04 9.66
N TYR A 88 -5.35 -6.02 8.82
CA TYR A 88 -5.79 -6.14 7.43
C TYR A 88 -4.59 -5.94 6.53
N THR A 89 -4.45 -6.80 5.53
CA THR A 89 -3.23 -6.88 4.73
C THR A 89 -3.57 -6.84 3.25
N LEU A 90 -2.76 -6.10 2.48
CA LEU A 90 -2.73 -6.19 1.02
C LEU A 90 -1.64 -7.16 0.58
N PRO A 91 -1.75 -7.79 -0.61
CA PRO A 91 -0.62 -8.49 -1.20
C PRO A 91 0.33 -7.47 -1.84
N GLY A 92 1.63 -7.69 -1.67
CA GLY A 92 2.66 -7.06 -2.47
C GLY A 92 3.00 -7.88 -3.73
N ASN A 93 4.00 -7.46 -4.49
CA ASN A 93 4.43 -8.25 -5.66
C ASN A 93 5.02 -9.60 -5.25
N HIS A 94 5.64 -9.67 -4.07
CA HIS A 94 6.30 -10.88 -3.59
C HIS A 94 5.31 -12.03 -3.34
N GLU A 95 4.11 -11.75 -2.82
CA GLU A 95 3.03 -12.74 -2.64
C GLU A 95 2.66 -13.47 -3.93
N TYR A 96 2.62 -12.73 -5.04
CA TYR A 96 2.21 -13.29 -6.33
C TYR A 96 3.28 -14.15 -7.00
N PHE A 97 4.53 -14.15 -6.51
CA PHE A 97 5.54 -15.11 -6.98
C PHE A 97 5.18 -16.55 -6.65
N THR A 98 4.29 -16.76 -5.68
CA THR A 98 3.66 -18.06 -5.39
C THR A 98 2.17 -18.11 -5.74
N GLY A 99 1.73 -17.22 -6.64
CA GLY A 99 0.33 -17.06 -7.03
C GLY A 99 -0.57 -16.59 -5.90
N ALA A 100 -0.01 -15.95 -4.86
CA ALA A 100 -0.69 -15.48 -3.66
C ALA A 100 -1.40 -16.59 -2.86
N ILE A 101 -1.08 -17.87 -3.10
CA ILE A 101 -1.68 -18.99 -2.34
C ILE A 101 -1.44 -18.82 -0.83
N PRO A 102 -0.20 -18.61 -0.35
CA PRO A 102 0.05 -18.51 1.09
C PRO A 102 -0.58 -17.25 1.71
N TYR A 103 -0.72 -16.19 0.91
CA TYR A 103 -1.45 -14.99 1.30
C TYR A 103 -2.94 -15.29 1.56
N PHE A 104 -3.63 -15.98 0.66
CA PHE A 104 -5.04 -16.33 0.86
C PHE A 104 -5.23 -17.33 2.02
N GLU A 105 -4.30 -18.27 2.19
CA GLU A 105 -4.31 -19.16 3.37
C GLU A 105 -4.14 -18.39 4.68
N CYS A 106 -3.31 -17.34 4.68
CA CYS A 106 -3.20 -16.44 5.82
C CYS A 106 -4.54 -15.75 6.11
N LEU A 107 -5.25 -15.24 5.10
CA LEU A 107 -6.57 -14.64 5.31
C LEU A 107 -7.60 -15.67 5.84
N ASP A 108 -7.56 -16.91 5.35
CA ASP A 108 -8.48 -17.98 5.76
C ASP A 108 -8.15 -18.60 7.13
N SER A 109 -6.93 -18.42 7.64
CA SER A 109 -6.49 -18.97 8.92
C SER A 109 -7.14 -18.32 10.14
N ASN A 110 -7.66 -17.10 9.97
CA ASN A 110 -8.08 -16.19 11.04
C ASN A 110 -6.96 -15.80 12.03
N ASP A 111 -5.68 -16.04 11.71
CA ASP A 111 -4.55 -15.73 12.60
C ASP A 111 -4.33 -14.22 12.84
N LEU A 112 -4.93 -13.37 12.00
CA LEU A 112 -4.83 -11.90 12.04
C LEU A 112 -6.05 -11.20 12.64
N ILE A 113 -7.07 -11.96 13.06
CA ILE A 113 -8.35 -11.44 13.56
C ILE A 113 -8.77 -12.14 14.86
N PHE A 114 -9.79 -11.61 15.54
CA PHE A 114 -10.22 -12.08 16.87
C PHE A 114 -11.72 -12.37 16.98
N GLU A 115 -12.50 -12.07 15.94
CA GLU A 115 -13.93 -12.37 15.81
C GLU A 115 -14.33 -12.48 14.33
N ASP A 116 -15.41 -13.21 14.03
CA ASP A 116 -15.80 -13.52 12.65
C ASP A 116 -16.13 -12.27 11.81
N SER A 117 -16.66 -11.21 12.44
CA SER A 117 -16.99 -9.95 11.78
C SER A 117 -15.76 -9.21 11.24
N GLN A 118 -14.56 -9.52 11.74
CA GLN A 118 -13.30 -8.93 11.29
C GLN A 118 -12.73 -9.61 10.03
N LYS A 119 -13.41 -10.62 9.47
CA LYS A 119 -12.87 -11.39 8.35
C LYS A 119 -12.64 -10.54 7.09
N GLN A 120 -11.40 -10.55 6.60
CA GLN A 120 -11.05 -10.09 5.26
C GLN A 120 -11.27 -11.22 4.24
N GLN A 121 -12.10 -10.98 3.22
CA GLN A 121 -12.52 -12.03 2.27
C GLN A 121 -11.72 -12.07 0.96
N ALA A 122 -10.98 -11.01 0.64
CA ALA A 122 -10.37 -10.82 -0.66
C ALA A 122 -8.99 -10.12 -0.54
N SER A 123 -8.26 -10.05 -1.65
CA SER A 123 -7.00 -9.30 -1.75
C SER A 123 -7.17 -7.77 -1.69
N PHE A 124 -8.41 -7.31 -1.77
CA PHE A 124 -8.86 -5.94 -1.57
C PHE A 124 -9.87 -5.93 -0.43
N PHE A 125 -10.06 -4.77 0.20
CA PHE A 125 -11.01 -4.66 1.30
C PHE A 125 -11.57 -3.25 1.48
N LYS A 126 -12.71 -3.16 2.17
CA LYS A 126 -13.25 -1.91 2.73
C LYS A 126 -13.40 -2.06 4.23
N LEU A 127 -12.85 -1.09 4.96
CA LEU A 127 -13.18 -0.82 6.35
C LEU A 127 -13.92 0.51 6.43
N GLU A 128 -14.73 0.69 7.47
CA GLU A 128 -15.46 1.92 7.72
C GLU A 128 -15.54 2.19 9.22
N THR A 129 -15.52 3.45 9.63
CA THR A 129 -15.73 3.81 11.03
C THR A 129 -17.19 3.65 11.44
N GLU A 130 -17.44 3.45 12.74
CA GLU A 130 -18.80 3.31 13.28
C GLU A 130 -19.73 4.47 12.90
N ASP A 131 -19.20 5.69 12.85
CA ASP A 131 -19.92 6.90 12.48
C ASP A 131 -19.99 7.17 10.96
N GLY A 132 -19.38 6.31 10.13
CA GLY A 132 -19.29 6.48 8.69
C GLY A 132 -18.51 7.73 8.23
N GLY A 133 -17.72 8.33 9.12
CA GLY A 133 -16.88 9.49 8.82
C GLY A 133 -15.69 9.17 7.92
N TRP A 134 -15.14 7.95 8.06
CA TRP A 134 -14.01 7.46 7.28
C TRP A 134 -14.31 6.10 6.66
N GLN A 135 -13.85 5.90 5.43
CA GLN A 135 -13.63 4.59 4.83
C GLN A 135 -12.16 4.39 4.47
N PHE A 136 -11.71 3.15 4.58
CA PHE A 136 -10.38 2.71 4.17
C PHE A 136 -10.57 1.70 3.05
N LEU A 137 -10.01 1.98 1.87
CA LEU A 137 -10.08 1.08 0.72
C LEU A 137 -8.70 0.54 0.39
N GLY A 138 -8.52 -0.75 0.62
CA GLY A 138 -7.32 -1.48 0.22
C GLY A 138 -7.46 -2.04 -1.19
N MET A 139 -6.50 -1.74 -2.06
CA MET A 139 -6.47 -2.12 -3.48
C MET A 139 -5.38 -3.16 -3.76
N ASP A 140 -5.75 -4.19 -4.51
CA ASP A 140 -4.83 -5.20 -5.03
C ASP A 140 -4.13 -4.67 -6.29
N THR A 141 -3.16 -3.80 -6.07
CA THR A 141 -2.28 -3.30 -7.13
C THR A 141 -1.28 -4.37 -7.61
N SER A 142 -1.11 -5.46 -6.87
CA SER A 142 -0.01 -6.40 -7.09
C SER A 142 -0.37 -7.54 -8.04
N TYR A 143 -1.67 -7.82 -8.23
CA TYR A 143 -2.14 -8.81 -9.20
C TYR A 143 -1.60 -8.58 -10.62
N HIS A 144 -1.36 -7.34 -11.05
CA HIS A 144 -0.67 -7.04 -12.31
C HIS A 144 0.68 -6.34 -12.13
N GLY A 145 1.13 -6.16 -10.88
CA GLY A 145 2.41 -5.53 -10.53
C GLY A 145 3.54 -6.52 -10.24
N HIS A 146 3.23 -7.82 -10.17
CA HIS A 146 4.25 -8.84 -9.93
C HIS A 146 4.98 -9.22 -11.22
N TYR A 147 6.30 -9.06 -11.21
CA TYR A 147 7.17 -9.46 -12.30
C TYR A 147 8.42 -10.13 -11.73
N MET A 148 8.79 -11.29 -12.29
CA MET A 148 10.10 -11.90 -12.01
C MET A 148 10.99 -11.78 -13.24
N GLY A 149 12.07 -11.01 -13.11
CA GLY A 149 13.14 -11.00 -14.08
C GLY A 149 13.91 -12.33 -14.04
N GLY A 150 13.61 -13.24 -14.96
CA GLY A 150 14.31 -14.52 -15.01
C GLY A 150 14.00 -15.33 -16.28
N PRO A 151 14.79 -16.38 -16.58
CA PRO A 151 14.49 -17.27 -17.69
C PRO A 151 13.12 -17.93 -17.51
N GLN A 152 12.25 -17.87 -18.53
CA GLN A 152 10.90 -18.48 -18.52
C GLN A 152 10.93 -19.93 -17.99
N SER A 153 11.96 -20.72 -18.32
CA SER A 153 12.10 -22.10 -17.86
C SER A 153 12.26 -22.26 -16.35
N LYS A 154 12.85 -21.29 -15.64
CA LYS A 154 12.97 -21.29 -14.18
C LYS A 154 11.64 -20.92 -13.52
N LEU A 155 10.90 -20.01 -14.14
CA LEU A 155 9.55 -19.67 -13.71
C LEU A 155 8.59 -20.83 -13.96
N ASP A 156 8.62 -21.47 -15.12
CA ASP A 156 7.80 -22.64 -15.43
C ASP A 156 8.05 -23.77 -14.43
N GLN A 157 9.31 -23.94 -13.99
CA GLN A 157 9.65 -24.88 -12.92
C GLN A 157 9.06 -24.44 -11.57
N ALA A 158 9.19 -23.16 -11.20
CA ALA A 158 8.58 -22.64 -9.97
C ALA A 158 7.05 -22.80 -9.97
N LEU A 159 6.38 -22.46 -11.08
CA LEU A 159 4.93 -22.62 -11.24
C LEU A 159 4.49 -24.09 -11.19
N LYS A 160 5.30 -25.02 -11.72
CA LYS A 160 5.09 -26.47 -11.57
C LYS A 160 5.25 -26.92 -10.12
N ASP A 161 6.29 -26.47 -9.43
CA ASP A 161 6.53 -26.79 -8.02
C ASP A 161 5.40 -26.23 -7.13
N LEU A 162 4.83 -25.08 -7.53
CA LEU A 162 3.70 -24.41 -6.88
C LEU A 162 2.32 -24.96 -7.31
N HIS A 163 2.27 -25.89 -8.26
CA HIS A 163 1.06 -26.55 -8.75
C HIS A 163 -0.05 -25.59 -9.26
N LEU A 164 0.34 -24.42 -9.76
CA LEU A 164 -0.59 -23.47 -10.35
C LEU A 164 -0.87 -23.84 -11.82
N ASN A 165 -2.14 -23.82 -12.23
CA ASN A 165 -2.47 -23.94 -13.65
C ASN A 165 -1.89 -22.74 -14.40
N PRO A 166 -0.96 -22.93 -15.37
CA PRO A 166 -0.37 -21.85 -16.14
C PRO A 166 -1.39 -20.99 -16.90
N ASP A 167 -2.56 -21.53 -17.21
CA ASP A 167 -3.65 -20.79 -17.89
C ASP A 167 -4.41 -19.84 -16.96
N ASN A 168 -4.33 -20.06 -15.63
CA ASN A 168 -4.97 -19.23 -14.60
C ASN A 168 -3.97 -18.30 -13.89
N ALA A 169 -2.68 -18.63 -13.92
CA ALA A 169 -1.63 -17.79 -13.40
C ALA A 169 -1.37 -16.64 -14.39
N PHE A 170 -1.47 -15.39 -13.93
CA PHE A 170 -0.98 -14.26 -14.70
C PHE A 170 0.45 -14.55 -15.14
N ASN A 171 0.75 -14.40 -16.44
CA ASN A 171 2.08 -14.68 -16.98
C ASN A 171 3.04 -13.58 -16.51
N PRO A 172 3.88 -13.81 -15.48
CA PRO A 172 4.73 -12.80 -14.88
C PRO A 172 6.00 -12.52 -15.71
N VAL A 173 6.05 -12.94 -16.98
CA VAL A 173 7.21 -12.74 -17.86
C VAL A 173 7.05 -11.55 -18.80
N VAL A 174 5.82 -11.12 -19.05
CA VAL A 174 5.56 -9.89 -19.81
C VAL A 174 4.77 -8.95 -18.91
N PRO A 175 5.45 -8.07 -18.16
CA PRO A 175 4.76 -7.14 -17.28
C PRO A 175 3.95 -6.16 -18.14
N PRO A 176 2.83 -5.65 -17.63
CA PRO A 176 2.22 -4.50 -18.25
C PRO A 176 3.20 -3.33 -18.22
N ASP A 177 3.04 -2.41 -19.17
CA ASP A 177 3.76 -1.13 -19.23
C ASP A 177 3.59 -0.28 -17.97
N MET A 178 2.46 -0.45 -17.26
CA MET A 178 2.17 0.16 -15.96
C MET A 178 1.28 -0.75 -15.12
N VAL A 179 1.48 -0.74 -13.81
CA VAL A 179 0.62 -1.43 -12.84
C VAL A 179 -0.82 -0.92 -12.95
N TYR A 180 -1.80 -1.82 -12.85
CA TYR A 180 -3.21 -1.45 -12.85
C TYR A 180 -4.04 -2.42 -12.00
N VAL A 181 -5.08 -1.89 -11.37
CA VAL A 181 -6.08 -2.67 -10.63
C VAL A 181 -7.02 -3.37 -11.63
N ARG A 182 -7.46 -4.61 -11.32
CA ARG A 182 -8.37 -5.35 -12.20
C ARG A 182 -9.65 -4.53 -12.48
N PRO A 183 -10.18 -4.52 -13.71
CA PRO A 183 -11.36 -3.72 -14.03
C PRO A 183 -12.60 -4.00 -13.15
N ASP A 184 -12.82 -5.24 -12.73
CA ASP A 184 -13.95 -5.60 -11.87
C ASP A 184 -13.76 -5.19 -10.39
N GLU A 185 -12.52 -4.96 -9.98
CA GLU A 185 -12.17 -4.38 -8.69
C GLU A 185 -12.21 -2.84 -8.74
N VAL A 186 -11.78 -2.22 -9.84
CA VAL A 186 -11.97 -0.78 -10.06
C VAL A 186 -13.46 -0.41 -9.97
N ASP A 187 -14.32 -1.18 -10.63
CA ASP A 187 -15.78 -1.05 -10.55
C ASP A 187 -16.31 -1.18 -9.10
N TRP A 188 -15.75 -2.11 -8.32
CA TRP A 188 -16.09 -2.27 -6.91
C TRP A 188 -15.67 -1.07 -6.06
N HIS A 189 -14.45 -0.54 -6.25
CA HIS A 189 -14.00 0.66 -5.54
C HIS A 189 -14.83 1.88 -5.94
N HIS A 190 -15.16 2.03 -7.22
CA HIS A 190 -16.03 3.10 -7.71
C HIS A 190 -17.41 3.04 -7.06
N TYR A 191 -17.99 1.85 -6.91
CA TYR A 191 -19.25 1.68 -6.19
C TYR A 191 -19.15 2.23 -4.76
N HIS A 192 -18.15 1.82 -3.98
CA HIS A 192 -18.02 2.26 -2.58
C HIS A 192 -17.64 3.74 -2.44
N LEU A 193 -16.78 4.26 -3.32
CA LEU A 193 -16.48 5.69 -3.41
C LEU A 193 -17.74 6.52 -3.72
N ASN A 194 -18.67 5.97 -4.52
CA ASN A 194 -19.93 6.63 -4.83
C ASN A 194 -20.93 6.60 -3.66
N GLN A 195 -20.99 5.49 -2.91
CA GLN A 195 -21.93 5.35 -1.78
C GLN A 195 -21.49 6.09 -0.52
N HIS A 196 -20.18 6.18 -0.26
CA HIS A 196 -19.67 6.75 0.98
C HIS A 196 -19.80 8.28 0.98
N LYS A 197 -20.23 8.82 2.13
CA LYS A 197 -20.47 10.26 2.33
C LYS A 197 -19.33 10.96 3.06
N GLY A 198 -18.53 10.19 3.80
CA GLY A 198 -17.34 10.67 4.51
C GLY A 198 -16.12 10.73 3.60
N ARG A 199 -14.95 10.57 4.21
CA ARG A 199 -13.65 10.66 3.54
C ARG A 199 -13.03 9.30 3.36
N THR A 200 -12.27 9.17 2.29
CA THR A 200 -11.62 7.90 1.92
C THR A 200 -10.12 8.02 2.13
N ILE A 201 -9.52 7.01 2.74
CA ILE A 201 -8.09 6.76 2.65
C ILE A 201 -7.88 5.53 1.76
N LEU A 202 -7.06 5.70 0.74
CA LEU A 202 -6.70 4.64 -0.19
C LEU A 202 -5.40 3.95 0.26
N PHE A 203 -5.34 2.64 0.08
CA PHE A 203 -4.14 1.83 0.29
C PHE A 203 -3.88 1.01 -0.96
N GLY A 204 -2.63 0.93 -1.38
CA GLY A 204 -2.14 -0.01 -2.38
C GLY A 204 -0.77 -0.51 -1.98
N HIS A 205 -0.21 -1.46 -2.72
CA HIS A 205 1.21 -1.79 -2.56
C HIS A 205 2.08 -0.96 -3.50
N HIS A 206 1.71 -0.89 -4.78
CA HIS A 206 2.45 -0.16 -5.81
C HIS A 206 2.07 1.32 -5.84
N GLN A 207 3.00 2.11 -6.38
CA GLN A 207 2.95 3.57 -6.34
C GLN A 207 1.99 4.16 -7.38
N LEU A 208 1.28 5.21 -6.98
CA LEU A 208 0.64 6.12 -7.94
C LEU A 208 1.70 6.98 -8.66
N TYR A 209 2.74 7.38 -7.94
CA TYR A 209 3.89 8.12 -8.48
C TYR A 209 5.13 7.90 -7.61
N SER A 210 6.32 8.05 -8.19
CA SER A 210 7.60 7.93 -7.48
C SER A 210 8.64 8.93 -7.98
N ALA A 211 9.32 9.61 -7.06
CA ALA A 211 10.46 10.47 -7.38
C ALA A 211 11.68 9.67 -7.87
N ASN A 212 11.84 8.42 -7.43
CA ASN A 212 13.03 7.61 -7.71
C ASN A 212 12.80 6.56 -8.80
N GLN A 213 11.71 5.78 -8.68
CA GLN A 213 11.41 4.66 -9.56
C GLN A 213 10.61 5.10 -10.79
N LYS A 214 10.81 4.38 -11.90
CA LYS A 214 9.98 4.54 -13.10
C LYS A 214 8.73 3.68 -12.96
N VAL A 215 7.60 4.30 -12.66
CA VAL A 215 6.29 3.65 -12.45
C VAL A 215 5.30 3.90 -13.60
N GLY A 216 5.69 4.77 -14.53
CA GLY A 216 4.93 5.15 -15.72
C GLY A 216 5.73 4.98 -17.01
N ILE A 217 5.10 5.33 -18.14
CA ILE A 217 5.78 5.43 -19.43
C ILE A 217 6.11 6.88 -19.79
N PRO A 218 7.14 7.15 -20.61
CA PRO A 218 7.45 8.51 -21.05
C PRO A 218 6.34 9.11 -21.92
N GLN A 219 6.17 10.44 -21.81
CA GLN A 219 5.36 11.21 -22.74
C GLN A 219 5.88 11.02 -24.17
N LYS A 220 4.97 10.78 -25.13
CA LYS A 220 5.33 10.72 -26.55
C LYS A 220 5.87 12.05 -27.05
N MET A 221 6.74 11.97 -28.04
CA MET A 221 7.22 13.12 -28.78
C MET A 221 6.48 13.22 -30.11
N LYS A 222 5.99 14.41 -30.45
CA LYS A 222 5.35 14.76 -31.72
C LYS A 222 6.09 15.96 -32.32
N ASP A 223 6.63 15.80 -33.52
CA ASP A 223 7.40 16.84 -34.23
C ASP A 223 8.57 17.43 -33.40
N GLY A 224 9.26 16.57 -32.65
CA GLY A 224 10.40 16.96 -31.81
C GLY A 224 10.04 17.67 -30.50
N LYS A 225 8.75 17.77 -30.16
CA LYS A 225 8.25 18.35 -28.90
C LYS A 225 7.40 17.33 -28.13
N PRO A 226 7.27 17.44 -26.80
CA PRO A 226 6.36 16.59 -26.05
C PRO A 226 4.91 16.74 -26.56
N ASP A 227 4.21 15.63 -26.79
CA ASP A 227 2.82 15.64 -27.27
C ASP A 227 1.90 16.16 -26.14
N PRO A 228 1.27 17.34 -26.30
CA PRO A 228 0.44 17.92 -25.24
C PRO A 228 -0.82 17.09 -24.95
N LEU A 229 -1.18 16.12 -25.80
CA LEU A 229 -2.31 15.21 -25.59
C LEU A 229 -1.89 13.90 -24.91
N ASP A 230 -0.60 13.71 -24.64
CA ASP A 230 -0.09 12.56 -23.91
C ASP A 230 0.26 12.93 -22.46
N TYR A 231 -0.52 12.40 -21.53
CA TYR A 231 -0.39 12.68 -20.11
C TYR A 231 0.61 11.77 -19.40
N ASN A 232 1.22 10.82 -20.10
CA ASN A 232 2.19 9.90 -19.50
C ASN A 232 3.44 10.61 -18.99
N ARG A 233 3.96 10.15 -17.85
CA ARG A 233 5.24 10.60 -17.27
C ARG A 233 5.97 9.38 -16.70
N PRO A 234 7.31 9.29 -16.81
CA PRO A 234 8.05 8.12 -16.31
C PRO A 234 7.84 7.84 -14.81
N GLY A 235 7.68 8.89 -14.00
CA GLY A 235 7.44 8.77 -12.55
C GLY A 235 5.98 8.69 -12.13
N VAL A 236 5.02 8.64 -13.07
CA VAL A 236 3.59 8.68 -12.73
C VAL A 236 2.87 7.50 -13.38
N ASN A 237 2.21 6.68 -12.57
CA ASN A 237 1.35 5.63 -13.06
C ASN A 237 0.01 6.23 -13.51
N THR A 238 -0.05 6.58 -14.79
CA THR A 238 -1.25 7.20 -15.39
C THR A 238 -2.44 6.25 -15.48
N ARG A 239 -2.24 4.93 -15.45
CA ARG A 239 -3.35 3.96 -15.40
C ARG A 239 -4.08 4.02 -14.07
N LEU A 240 -3.34 4.01 -12.96
CA LEU A 240 -3.93 4.19 -11.63
C LEU A 240 -4.57 5.56 -11.51
N TRP A 241 -3.93 6.60 -12.03
CA TRP A 241 -4.52 7.95 -12.03
C TRP A 241 -5.82 8.01 -12.83
N GLN A 242 -5.87 7.44 -14.03
CA GLN A 242 -7.10 7.39 -14.83
C GLN A 242 -8.21 6.58 -14.14
N ALA A 243 -7.86 5.50 -13.45
CA ALA A 243 -8.81 4.67 -12.75
C ALA A 243 -9.46 5.39 -11.56
N PHE A 244 -8.71 6.19 -10.79
CA PHE A 244 -9.20 6.74 -9.51
C PHE A 244 -9.28 8.26 -9.45
N GLY A 245 -8.65 8.97 -10.39
CA GLY A 245 -8.47 10.42 -10.34
C GLY A 245 -9.76 11.21 -10.36
N ALA A 246 -10.85 10.69 -10.95
CA ALA A 246 -12.17 11.32 -10.87
C ALA A 246 -12.71 11.40 -9.42
N TYR A 247 -12.23 10.52 -8.53
CA TYR A 247 -12.65 10.39 -7.14
C TYR A 247 -11.70 11.06 -6.14
N PHE A 248 -10.58 11.65 -6.56
CA PHE A 248 -9.62 12.23 -5.60
C PHE A 248 -10.19 13.36 -4.74
N HIS A 249 -11.28 14.00 -5.16
CA HIS A 249 -12.06 14.92 -4.32
C HIS A 249 -12.73 14.28 -3.08
N LYS A 250 -12.79 12.94 -3.02
CA LYS A 250 -13.26 12.13 -1.87
C LYS A 250 -12.12 11.43 -1.14
N VAL A 251 -10.89 11.54 -1.64
CA VAL A 251 -9.72 10.81 -1.13
C VAL A 251 -8.81 11.79 -0.41
N ALA A 252 -8.70 11.61 0.90
CA ALA A 252 -7.90 12.47 1.75
C ALA A 252 -6.41 12.12 1.68
N ALA A 253 -6.09 10.84 1.51
CA ALA A 253 -4.73 10.35 1.32
C ALA A 253 -4.71 9.01 0.57
N TRP A 254 -3.59 8.71 -0.10
CA TRP A 254 -3.26 7.38 -0.61
C TRP A 254 -1.89 6.95 -0.07
N TYR A 255 -1.87 5.84 0.65
CA TYR A 255 -0.66 5.18 1.17
C TYR A 255 -0.26 3.97 0.32
N TRP A 256 1.05 3.80 0.07
CA TRP A 256 1.58 2.63 -0.62
C TRP A 256 2.96 2.19 -0.11
N GLY A 257 3.39 0.98 -0.43
CA GLY A 257 4.67 0.40 -0.03
C GLY A 257 5.70 0.34 -1.17
N HIS A 258 6.31 -0.83 -1.37
CA HIS A 258 7.11 -1.24 -2.53
C HIS A 258 8.48 -0.56 -2.72
N GLU A 259 8.61 0.73 -2.39
CA GLU A 259 9.90 1.44 -2.53
C GLU A 259 10.89 1.16 -1.39
N HIS A 260 10.48 0.35 -0.41
CA HIS A 260 11.26 0.03 0.79
C HIS A 260 11.68 1.28 1.61
N ASN A 261 10.95 2.38 1.46
CA ASN A 261 11.35 3.71 1.94
C ASN A 261 10.15 4.53 2.43
N LEU A 262 10.43 5.58 3.21
CA LEU A 262 9.45 6.60 3.57
C LEU A 262 9.60 7.78 2.61
N CYS A 263 8.58 8.03 1.79
CA CYS A 263 8.53 9.17 0.86
C CYS A 263 7.28 10.01 1.12
N ILE A 264 7.48 11.23 1.62
CA ILE A 264 6.41 12.19 1.91
C ILE A 264 6.36 13.21 0.78
N TYR A 265 5.55 12.93 -0.25
CA TYR A 265 5.43 13.76 -1.45
C TYR A 265 4.64 15.05 -1.23
N GLU A 266 4.92 16.09 -2.00
CA GLU A 266 4.22 17.38 -1.91
C GLU A 266 2.70 17.21 -1.98
N ASP A 267 1.99 17.96 -1.13
CA ASP A 267 0.54 17.98 -1.15
C ASP A 267 0.02 18.52 -2.48
N ASN A 268 -1.10 17.97 -2.94
CA ASN A 268 -1.73 18.37 -4.19
C ASN A 268 -0.80 18.27 -5.42
N PHE A 269 0.16 17.33 -5.40
CA PHE A 269 1.06 17.12 -6.53
C PHE A 269 0.29 16.88 -7.84
N ARG A 270 0.72 17.58 -8.89
CA ARG A 270 0.25 17.39 -10.26
C ARG A 270 1.45 17.46 -11.21
N PRO A 271 1.53 16.58 -12.22
CA PRO A 271 2.61 16.66 -13.20
C PRO A 271 2.55 17.94 -14.03
N GLU A 272 3.71 18.53 -14.30
CA GLU A 272 3.83 19.73 -15.13
C GLU A 272 3.22 19.50 -16.54
N GLY A 273 2.47 20.49 -17.02
CA GLY A 273 1.84 20.48 -18.34
C GLY A 273 0.59 19.60 -18.44
N TRP A 274 0.11 19.00 -17.34
CA TRP A 274 -1.23 18.41 -17.33
C TRP A 274 -2.30 19.50 -17.42
N PRO A 275 -3.48 19.20 -18.01
CA PRO A 275 -4.59 20.15 -18.09
C PRO A 275 -5.00 20.57 -16.67
N GLU A 276 -5.63 21.73 -16.53
CA GLU A 276 -6.22 22.12 -15.25
C GLU A 276 -7.17 21.04 -14.73
N ALA A 277 -7.19 20.86 -13.42
CA ALA A 277 -8.15 19.94 -12.82
C ALA A 277 -9.57 20.47 -13.09
N SER A 278 -10.39 19.64 -13.74
CA SER A 278 -11.78 19.98 -13.99
C SER A 278 -12.63 19.62 -12.77
N ASP A 279 -13.50 20.54 -12.36
CA ASP A 279 -14.55 20.28 -11.37
C ASP A 279 -15.66 19.37 -11.93
N ALA A 280 -15.62 19.04 -13.23
CA ALA A 280 -16.57 18.12 -13.83
C ALA A 280 -16.58 16.77 -13.09
N PRO A 281 -17.76 16.14 -12.91
CA PRO A 281 -17.87 14.86 -12.21
C PRO A 281 -16.99 13.76 -12.81
N ASP A 282 -16.79 13.77 -14.13
CA ASP A 282 -16.01 12.82 -14.91
C ASP A 282 -14.56 13.28 -15.21
N GLY A 283 -14.11 14.37 -14.59
CA GLY A 283 -12.74 14.87 -14.73
C GLY A 283 -11.73 13.84 -14.22
N GLN A 284 -11.09 13.08 -15.11
CA GLN A 284 -10.23 11.94 -14.75
C GLN A 284 -8.91 12.34 -14.07
N PHE A 285 -8.50 13.60 -14.20
CA PHE A 285 -7.23 14.09 -13.67
C PHE A 285 -7.47 15.10 -12.56
N LYS A 286 -8.29 14.79 -11.54
CA LYS A 286 -8.25 15.60 -10.31
C LYS A 286 -6.97 15.32 -9.55
N THR A 287 -6.65 16.19 -8.61
CA THR A 287 -5.42 16.16 -7.84
C THR A 287 -5.62 15.37 -6.55
N LEU A 288 -4.69 14.46 -6.25
CA LEU A 288 -4.66 13.76 -4.97
C LEU A 288 -4.12 14.70 -3.90
N VAL A 289 -4.83 14.83 -2.78
CA VAL A 289 -4.42 15.75 -1.70
C VAL A 289 -3.08 15.32 -1.10
N LYS A 290 -2.94 14.02 -0.76
CA LYS A 290 -1.73 13.46 -0.13
C LYS A 290 -1.40 12.08 -0.69
N GLY A 291 -0.21 11.90 -1.23
CA GLY A 291 0.34 10.59 -1.56
C GLY A 291 1.61 10.31 -0.75
N ARG A 292 1.71 9.12 -0.17
CA ARG A 292 2.77 8.76 0.79
C ARG A 292 3.24 7.34 0.52
N CYS A 293 4.55 7.17 0.32
CA CYS A 293 5.17 5.85 0.39
C CYS A 293 5.54 5.57 1.84
N VAL A 294 5.09 4.45 2.37
CA VAL A 294 5.23 4.00 3.76
C VAL A 294 5.85 2.59 3.86
N GLY A 295 6.57 2.18 2.82
CA GLY A 295 7.08 0.81 2.66
C GLY A 295 8.33 0.46 3.48
N HIS A 296 8.52 1.11 4.62
CA HIS A 296 9.81 1.18 5.31
C HIS A 296 9.87 0.36 6.61
N SER A 297 9.04 -0.65 6.82
CA SER A 297 8.96 -1.32 8.12
C SER A 297 10.04 -2.38 8.36
N ALA A 298 10.63 -3.01 7.34
CA ALA A 298 11.69 -3.98 7.62
C ALA A 298 12.72 -4.23 6.52
N ILE A 299 12.40 -4.05 5.24
CA ILE A 299 13.36 -4.34 4.17
C ILE A 299 14.57 -3.40 4.26
N PRO A 300 15.80 -3.94 4.20
CA PRO A 300 16.97 -3.12 4.39
C PRO A 300 17.33 -2.32 3.14
N VAL A 301 17.44 -0.99 3.30
CA VAL A 301 17.93 -0.08 2.26
C VAL A 301 19.20 0.62 2.74
N ALA A 302 20.27 0.53 1.97
CA ALA A 302 21.54 1.19 2.25
C ALA A 302 21.55 2.64 1.74
N GLU A 303 22.36 3.50 2.35
CA GLU A 303 22.58 4.87 1.86
C GLU A 303 23.01 4.91 0.39
N ALA A 304 23.87 3.96 -0.01
CA ALA A 304 24.43 3.84 -1.35
C ALA A 304 23.40 3.49 -2.44
N GLU A 305 22.19 3.07 -2.07
CA GLU A 305 21.09 2.82 -3.01
C GLU A 305 20.38 4.12 -3.44
N GLU A 306 20.71 5.25 -2.79
CA GLU A 306 20.17 6.58 -3.10
C GLU A 306 18.62 6.61 -3.21
N PRO A 307 17.85 6.06 -2.25
CA PRO A 307 16.39 5.91 -2.39
C PRO A 307 15.64 7.25 -2.44
N TYR A 308 16.27 8.33 -1.98
CA TYR A 308 15.74 9.70 -2.03
C TYR A 308 16.18 10.49 -3.27
N LYS A 309 16.92 9.87 -4.20
CA LYS A 309 17.34 10.55 -5.44
C LYS A 309 16.14 10.83 -6.32
N ILE A 310 16.05 12.08 -6.77
CA ILE A 310 15.00 12.57 -7.66
C ILE A 310 15.40 12.26 -9.10
N ASN A 311 14.91 11.13 -9.63
CA ASN A 311 15.05 10.75 -11.04
C ASN A 311 13.85 11.24 -11.88
N ASN A 312 12.69 11.42 -11.24
CA ASN A 312 11.48 11.97 -11.81
C ASN A 312 11.12 13.27 -11.08
N PRO A 313 10.55 14.29 -11.77
CA PRO A 313 10.23 15.59 -11.17
C PRO A 313 8.98 15.52 -10.29
N ILE A 314 9.05 14.76 -9.20
CA ILE A 314 8.00 14.57 -8.21
C ILE A 314 8.58 15.05 -6.87
N PRO A 315 8.15 16.23 -6.39
CA PRO A 315 8.73 16.85 -5.21
C PRO A 315 8.29 16.16 -3.91
N PHE A 316 9.19 16.18 -2.92
CA PHE A 316 8.86 15.89 -1.54
C PHE A 316 8.31 17.14 -0.85
N VAL A 317 7.54 16.98 0.23
CA VAL A 317 7.08 18.11 1.06
C VAL A 317 8.27 18.94 1.53
N ARG A 318 9.37 18.26 1.90
CA ARG A 318 10.65 18.83 2.31
C ARG A 318 11.79 17.89 1.97
N ASP A 319 12.93 18.46 1.58
CA ASP A 319 14.15 17.69 1.22
C ASP A 319 14.83 16.99 2.40
N ASP A 320 14.53 17.42 3.63
CA ASP A 320 15.13 16.88 4.86
C ASP A 320 14.24 15.86 5.59
N LEU A 321 13.03 15.58 5.08
CA LEU A 321 12.17 14.52 5.59
C LEU A 321 12.64 13.15 5.08
N LYS A 322 13.71 12.66 5.70
CA LYS A 322 14.35 11.37 5.40
C LYS A 322 14.46 10.54 6.66
N LEU A 323 14.55 9.23 6.47
CA LEU A 323 14.94 8.30 7.53
C LEU A 323 16.38 8.58 7.95
N ASP A 324 16.64 8.48 9.26
CA ASP A 324 18.02 8.56 9.75
C ASP A 324 18.78 7.30 9.38
N LEU A 325 20.11 7.41 9.35
CA LEU A 325 21.00 6.30 9.09
C LEU A 325 21.51 5.67 10.40
N TYR A 326 21.58 4.34 10.41
CA TYR A 326 22.29 3.57 11.40
C TYR A 326 23.23 2.58 10.71
N ASN A 327 24.54 2.75 10.91
CA ASN A 327 25.59 1.93 10.28
C ASN A 327 25.48 1.83 8.75
N GLY A 328 25.13 2.93 8.07
CA GLY A 328 25.01 2.99 6.60
C GLY A 328 23.69 2.46 6.03
N TRP A 329 22.74 2.08 6.89
CA TRP A 329 21.40 1.64 6.52
C TRP A 329 20.36 2.64 7.01
N TYR A 330 19.34 2.91 6.21
CA TYR A 330 18.20 3.69 6.68
C TYR A 330 17.46 2.94 7.79
N ASN A 331 17.02 3.68 8.80
CA ASN A 331 16.15 3.17 9.85
C ASN A 331 14.80 2.73 9.27
N ARG A 332 14.07 1.92 10.05
CA ARG A 332 12.81 1.30 9.64
C ARG A 332 11.69 1.90 10.48
N GLY A 333 10.46 1.84 10.01
CA GLY A 333 9.41 2.66 10.60
C GLY A 333 7.98 2.24 10.31
N PHE A 334 7.08 3.09 10.76
CA PHE A 334 5.63 2.89 10.73
C PHE A 334 4.93 4.23 10.92
N GLU A 335 3.63 4.26 10.67
CA GLU A 335 2.79 5.43 10.86
C GLU A 335 1.71 5.15 11.89
N ILE A 336 1.34 6.21 12.62
CA ILE A 336 0.17 6.21 13.51
C ILE A 336 -0.78 7.30 13.02
N LEU A 337 -1.93 6.87 12.52
CA LEU A 337 -3.07 7.71 12.19
C LEU A 337 -4.06 7.70 13.35
N LYS A 338 -4.40 8.88 13.87
CA LYS A 338 -5.41 9.08 14.91
C LYS A 338 -6.64 9.75 14.30
N LEU A 339 -7.75 9.03 14.33
CA LEU A 339 -9.05 9.55 13.94
C LEU A 339 -9.65 10.35 15.09
N ASN A 340 -10.51 11.31 14.77
CA ASN A 340 -11.16 12.17 15.76
C ASN A 340 -12.69 12.24 15.55
N GLY A 341 -13.28 11.20 14.95
CA GLY A 341 -14.68 11.16 14.55
C GLY A 341 -14.99 11.98 13.29
N SER A 342 -16.19 11.76 12.77
CA SER A 342 -16.71 12.32 11.53
C SER A 342 -16.72 13.84 11.56
N GLY A 343 -16.26 14.45 10.46
CA GLY A 343 -16.17 15.89 10.31
C GLY A 343 -14.92 16.53 10.93
N ASN A 344 -14.19 15.82 11.81
CA ASN A 344 -12.97 16.33 12.42
C ASN A 344 -11.73 15.94 11.61
N PRO A 345 -10.69 16.80 11.56
CA PRO A 345 -9.41 16.42 10.99
C PRO A 345 -8.77 15.25 11.75
N SER A 346 -8.12 14.35 11.03
CA SER A 346 -7.30 13.28 11.62
C SER A 346 -5.83 13.70 11.65
N GLU A 347 -5.04 13.12 12.53
CA GLU A 347 -3.59 13.37 12.60
C GLU A 347 -2.83 12.11 12.23
N VAL A 348 -1.82 12.22 11.37
CA VAL A 348 -0.88 11.12 11.11
C VAL A 348 0.51 11.54 11.52
N ALA A 349 1.20 10.67 12.24
CA ALA A 349 2.60 10.83 12.61
C ALA A 349 3.42 9.66 12.07
N TYR A 350 4.61 9.98 11.56
CA TYR A 350 5.54 9.06 10.94
C TYR A 350 6.70 8.81 11.91
N TYR A 351 7.04 7.55 12.13
CA TYR A 351 8.03 7.13 13.11
C TYR A 351 9.08 6.22 12.48
N GLN A 352 10.26 6.22 13.08
CA GLN A 352 11.31 5.25 12.83
C GLN A 352 11.80 4.64 14.13
N VAL A 353 12.49 3.51 14.01
CA VAL A 353 13.24 2.82 15.06
C VAL A 353 14.70 2.72 14.65
N LYS A 354 15.61 2.85 15.63
CA LYS A 354 17.05 2.78 15.38
C LYS A 354 17.55 1.34 15.49
N GLY A 355 17.71 0.67 14.35
CA GLY A 355 18.03 -0.77 14.33
C GLY A 355 16.90 -1.59 14.96
N ALA A 356 17.24 -2.48 15.91
CA ALA A 356 16.26 -3.32 16.62
C ALA A 356 15.83 -2.75 17.99
N ASP A 357 16.03 -1.44 18.24
CA ASP A 357 15.52 -0.75 19.44
C ASP A 357 14.07 -0.28 19.18
N PRO A 358 13.05 -0.82 19.87
CA PRO A 358 11.65 -0.49 19.61
C PRO A 358 11.23 0.92 20.06
N THR A 359 12.14 1.74 20.59
CA THR A 359 11.84 3.12 20.99
C THR A 359 11.43 3.96 19.78
N PRO A 360 10.19 4.50 19.72
CA PRO A 360 9.73 5.27 18.58
C PRO A 360 10.41 6.64 18.51
N ILE A 361 10.94 6.97 17.32
CA ILE A 361 11.50 8.29 17.01
C ILE A 361 10.58 8.94 15.98
N LYS A 362 9.90 10.01 16.37
CA LYS A 362 9.01 10.76 15.46
C LYS A 362 9.82 11.51 14.42
N ILE A 363 9.46 11.36 13.15
CA ILE A 363 10.07 12.05 12.00
C ILE A 363 9.21 13.26 11.60
N TYR A 364 7.92 13.04 11.45
CA TYR A 364 7.00 14.02 10.89
C TYR A 364 5.59 13.82 11.44
N GLN A 365 4.78 14.86 11.36
CA GLN A 365 3.36 14.82 11.69
C GLN A 365 2.61 15.79 10.79
N GLU A 366 1.43 15.37 10.32
CA GLU A 366 0.54 16.18 9.50
C GLU A 366 -0.93 15.89 9.81
N THR A 367 -1.80 16.76 9.31
CA THR A 367 -3.25 16.61 9.40
C THR A 367 -3.82 16.08 8.10
N ILE A 368 -4.77 15.15 8.18
CA ILE A 368 -5.53 14.63 7.04
C ILE A 368 -6.95 15.19 7.10
N GLN A 369 -7.38 15.83 6.01
CA GLN A 369 -8.65 16.55 5.89
C GLN A 369 -9.55 16.06 4.75
#